data_AF-A0A015U047-F1
#
_entry.id   AF-A0A015U047-F1
#
_cell.length_a   1.000
_cell.length_b   1.000
_cell.length_c   1.000
_cell.angle_alpha   90.00
_cell.angle_beta   90.00
_cell.angle_gamma   90.00
#
_symmetry.space_group_name_H-M   'P 1'
#
loop_
_entity.id
_entity.type
_entity.pdbx_description
1 polymer ?
#
loop_
_entity_poly.entity_id
_entity_poly.type
_entity_poly.pdbx_seq_one_letter_code
_entity_poly.pdbx_strand_id
1 'polypeptide(L)'
;MRAEKPLCGGSYISAFKDKFRLSPIFDRPKGHEWTISFDIGVDDFTVESIKRTGDPNVRFWKKGARQEGDGYISFPTIFLSLKRLVPMAEEAKIITDDTLLTPEELSEFKQLHNKILIVQTPISSATTITSKNKQSIGVSTELYDWNQNSMGQDNLGKIILALFSFKRLHDKYPQQYKGGILAIDEMDATMYPASQVELLKILRKYASKLNLQILFTTHSMSLLKVM
;
A
#
# COMPACT_ATOMS: atom_id res chain seq x y z
N MET A 1 15.53 -8.59 2.70
CA MET A 1 14.21 -7.95 2.49
C MET A 1 13.19 -8.79 1.69
N ARG A 2 13.54 -9.55 0.63
CA ARG A 2 12.55 -10.29 -0.21
C ARG A 2 11.67 -11.33 0.51
N ALA A 3 12.12 -11.89 1.64
CA ALA A 3 11.36 -12.87 2.42
C ALA A 3 10.35 -12.22 3.38
N GLU A 4 10.42 -10.90 3.59
CA GLU A 4 9.53 -10.18 4.49
C GLU A 4 8.14 -10.03 3.88
N LYS A 5 7.12 -10.04 4.74
CA LYS A 5 5.73 -9.81 4.34
C LYS A 5 5.21 -8.50 4.96
N PRO A 6 4.47 -7.68 4.20
CA PRO A 6 3.80 -6.52 4.77
C PRO A 6 2.75 -6.91 5.80
N LEU A 7 2.59 -6.07 6.83
CA LEU A 7 1.54 -6.16 7.83
C LEU A 7 0.14 -5.97 7.24
N CYS A 8 0.02 -5.21 6.15
CA CYS A 8 -1.24 -5.00 5.42
C CYS A 8 -1.61 -6.15 4.46
N GLY A 9 -0.84 -7.25 4.50
CA GLY A 9 -0.93 -8.39 3.60
C GLY A 9 -0.25 -8.19 2.25
N GLY A 10 -0.21 -9.25 1.44
CA GLY A 10 0.41 -9.24 0.12
C GLY A 10 1.93 -9.38 0.16
N SER A 11 2.63 -8.62 -0.69
CA SER A 11 4.10 -8.66 -0.80
C SER A 11 4.64 -7.27 -1.12
N TYR A 12 5.93 -7.05 -0.84
CA TYR A 12 6.65 -5.83 -1.26
C TYR A 12 7.00 -5.81 -2.76
N ILE A 13 6.54 -6.79 -3.53
CA ILE A 13 6.73 -6.88 -4.98
C ILE A 13 5.41 -6.59 -5.66
N SER A 14 5.40 -5.54 -6.48
CA SER A 14 4.22 -5.08 -7.19
C SER A 14 4.29 -5.54 -8.66
N ALA A 15 3.64 -6.66 -9.01
CA ALA A 15 3.63 -7.16 -10.39
C ALA A 15 2.62 -6.43 -11.28
N PHE A 16 2.96 -6.12 -12.53
CA PHE A 16 2.07 -5.39 -13.46
C PHE A 16 0.67 -6.00 -13.64
N LYS A 17 0.59 -7.34 -13.66
CA LYS A 17 -0.67 -8.08 -13.83
C LYS A 17 -1.72 -7.79 -12.76
N ASP A 18 -1.32 -7.31 -11.58
CA ASP A 18 -2.27 -7.02 -10.50
C ASP A 18 -2.87 -5.60 -10.63
N LYS A 19 -2.39 -4.81 -11.60
CA LYS A 19 -2.74 -3.39 -11.80
C LYS A 19 -3.35 -3.17 -13.17
N PHE A 20 -2.82 -3.86 -14.18
CA PHE A 20 -3.24 -3.71 -15.56
C PHE A 20 -3.94 -4.98 -16.03
N ARG A 21 -5.15 -4.80 -16.57
CA ARG A 21 -5.82 -5.81 -17.39
C ARG A 21 -5.55 -5.49 -18.85
N LEU A 22 -4.45 -6.01 -19.37
CA LEU A 22 -4.03 -5.77 -20.76
C LEU A 22 -4.95 -6.50 -21.74
N SER A 23 -5.26 -5.85 -22.85
CA SER A 23 -6.04 -6.35 -23.97
C SER A 23 -5.17 -7.14 -24.95
N PRO A 24 -5.49 -8.41 -25.22
CA PRO A 24 -4.83 -9.19 -26.27
C PRO A 24 -4.93 -8.59 -27.67
N ILE A 25 -5.94 -7.74 -27.90
CA ILE A 25 -6.28 -7.21 -29.23
C ILE A 25 -5.61 -5.85 -29.45
N PHE A 26 -5.65 -5.00 -28.42
CA PHE A 26 -5.22 -3.60 -28.52
C PHE A 26 -3.81 -3.37 -27.96
N ASP A 27 -3.38 -4.12 -26.94
CA ASP A 27 -2.07 -3.95 -26.33
C ASP A 27 -1.02 -4.78 -27.05
N ARG A 28 -0.41 -4.18 -28.07
CA ARG A 28 0.56 -4.87 -28.94
C ARG A 28 2.00 -4.77 -28.41
N PRO A 29 2.87 -5.74 -28.73
CA PRO A 29 4.30 -5.64 -28.47
C PRO A 29 4.88 -4.36 -29.10
N LYS A 30 5.78 -3.70 -28.39
CA LYS A 30 6.39 -2.40 -28.71
C LYS A 30 5.40 -1.22 -28.81
N GLY A 31 4.14 -1.43 -28.42
CA GLY A 31 3.15 -0.35 -28.30
C GLY A 31 3.32 0.50 -27.04
N HIS A 32 4.12 0.04 -26.08
CA HIS A 32 4.34 0.72 -24.81
C HIS A 32 5.84 0.83 -24.53
N GLU A 33 6.29 2.04 -24.22
CA GLU A 33 7.64 2.33 -23.80
C GLU A 33 7.62 3.43 -22.73
N TRP A 34 8.26 3.17 -21.59
CA TRP A 34 8.38 4.13 -20.50
C TRP A 34 9.80 4.12 -19.96
N THR A 35 10.34 5.32 -19.70
CA THR A 35 11.64 5.50 -19.08
C THR A 35 11.48 6.10 -17.70
N ILE A 36 12.12 5.49 -16.71
CA ILE A 36 12.20 5.98 -15.35
C ILE A 36 13.62 6.51 -15.14
N SER A 37 13.74 7.79 -14.81
CA SER A 37 14.99 8.42 -14.42
C SER A 37 15.13 8.45 -12.90
N PHE A 38 16.36 8.37 -12.40
CA PHE A 38 16.65 8.32 -10.97
C PHE A 38 17.57 9.46 -10.54
N ASP A 39 17.19 10.17 -9.47
CA ASP A 39 18.01 11.23 -8.89
C ASP A 39 19.25 10.70 -8.14
N ILE A 40 19.36 9.39 -7.97
CA ILE A 40 20.40 8.70 -7.17
C ILE A 40 21.61 8.25 -8.00
N GLY A 41 21.83 8.84 -9.18
CA GLY A 41 22.96 8.52 -10.06
C GLY A 41 22.90 7.09 -10.64
N VAL A 42 21.69 6.54 -10.76
CA VAL A 42 21.44 5.27 -11.45
C VAL A 42 20.98 5.60 -12.86
N ASP A 43 21.47 4.83 -13.85
CA ASP A 43 21.07 5.01 -15.24
C ASP A 43 19.56 4.88 -15.42
N ASP A 44 19.05 5.63 -16.41
CA ASP A 44 17.68 5.56 -16.84
C ASP A 44 17.24 4.10 -17.10
N PHE A 45 16.09 3.74 -16.55
CA PHE A 45 15.50 2.42 -16.70
C PHE A 45 14.33 2.46 -17.65
N THR A 46 14.57 2.04 -18.90
CA THR A 46 13.52 1.95 -19.92
C THR A 46 12.88 0.56 -19.92
N VAL A 47 11.55 0.53 -19.94
CA VAL A 47 10.71 -0.66 -20.03
C VAL A 47 9.91 -0.62 -21.32
N GLU A 48 9.84 -1.74 -22.04
CA GLU A 48 9.04 -1.90 -23.25
C GLU A 48 8.05 -3.07 -23.13
N SER A 49 6.92 -3.01 -23.85
CA SER A 49 6.03 -4.16 -24.03
C SER A 49 6.65 -5.16 -25.01
N ILE A 50 6.81 -6.41 -24.60
CA ILE A 50 7.31 -7.49 -25.46
C ILE A 50 6.33 -8.65 -25.51
N LYS A 51 6.40 -9.41 -26.61
CA LYS A 51 5.63 -10.65 -26.76
C LYS A 51 6.13 -11.68 -25.73
N ARG A 52 5.19 -12.38 -25.10
CA ARG A 52 5.47 -13.52 -24.25
C ARG A 52 5.18 -14.81 -25.02
N THR A 53 6.11 -15.77 -24.98
CA THR A 53 5.92 -17.06 -25.64
C THR A 53 4.77 -17.81 -24.95
N GLY A 54 3.75 -18.21 -25.72
CA GLY A 54 2.61 -18.98 -25.22
C GLY A 54 1.54 -18.18 -24.45
N ASP A 55 1.63 -16.86 -24.39
CA ASP A 55 0.64 -16.00 -23.72
C ASP A 55 0.14 -14.95 -24.74
N PRO A 56 -1.19 -14.77 -24.91
CA PRO A 56 -1.72 -13.75 -25.80
C PRO A 56 -1.43 -12.32 -25.32
N ASN A 57 -1.16 -12.13 -24.02
CA ASN A 57 -0.88 -10.80 -23.45
C ASN A 57 0.60 -10.43 -23.57
N VAL A 58 0.85 -9.13 -23.72
CA VAL A 58 2.21 -8.59 -23.63
C VAL A 58 2.71 -8.62 -22.19
N ARG A 59 4.03 -8.71 -22.05
CA ARG A 59 4.71 -8.47 -20.76
C ARG A 59 5.57 -7.23 -20.89
N PHE A 60 5.77 -6.54 -19.78
CA PHE A 60 6.75 -5.47 -19.70
C PHE A 60 8.12 -6.04 -19.36
N TRP A 61 9.18 -5.48 -19.94
CA TRP A 61 10.57 -5.90 -19.70
C TRP A 61 11.56 -4.75 -19.96
N LYS A 62 12.73 -4.80 -19.32
CA LYS A 62 13.81 -3.81 -19.53
C LYS A 62 14.25 -3.83 -21.00
N LYS A 63 14.22 -2.66 -21.64
CA LYS A 63 14.60 -2.50 -23.05
C LYS A 63 16.06 -2.88 -23.26
N GLY A 64 16.32 -3.70 -24.29
CA GLY A 64 17.67 -4.14 -24.65
C GLY A 64 18.30 -5.21 -23.73
N ALA A 65 17.63 -5.61 -22.65
CA ALA A 65 18.15 -6.53 -21.65
C ALA A 65 17.53 -7.93 -21.83
N ARG A 66 18.35 -8.99 -21.86
CA ARG A 66 17.88 -10.38 -22.10
C ARG A 66 18.67 -11.44 -21.33
N GLN A 67 19.65 -11.02 -20.52
CA GLN A 67 20.50 -11.94 -19.77
C GLN A 67 19.94 -12.20 -18.38
N GLU A 68 20.41 -13.29 -17.76
CA GLU A 68 20.13 -13.57 -16.36
C GLU A 68 20.79 -12.50 -15.48
N GLY A 69 20.02 -11.86 -14.61
CA GLY A 69 20.49 -10.71 -13.81
C GLY A 69 19.99 -9.34 -14.30
N ASP A 70 19.42 -9.24 -15.51
CA ASP A 70 18.77 -8.03 -16.07
C ASP A 70 17.39 -7.74 -15.44
N GLY A 71 17.25 -7.99 -14.14
CA GLY A 71 16.02 -7.81 -13.40
C GLY A 71 15.63 -6.34 -13.24
N TYR A 72 14.41 -6.15 -12.73
CA TYR A 72 13.93 -4.83 -12.31
C TYR A 72 14.76 -4.28 -11.15
N ILE A 73 14.93 -2.96 -11.14
CA ILE A 73 15.40 -2.25 -9.95
C ILE A 73 14.38 -2.49 -8.83
N SER A 74 14.87 -2.94 -7.68
CA SER A 74 14.02 -3.50 -6.62
C SER A 74 13.91 -2.54 -5.44
N PHE A 75 12.87 -1.69 -5.45
CA PHE A 75 12.42 -0.96 -4.26
C PHE A 75 11.23 -1.68 -3.62
N PRO A 76 11.19 -1.81 -2.28
CA PRO A 76 10.00 -2.30 -1.59
C PRO A 76 8.79 -1.46 -1.99
N THR A 77 7.78 -2.11 -2.55
CA THR A 77 6.60 -1.42 -3.10
C THR A 77 5.32 -2.03 -2.55
N ILE A 78 4.45 -1.21 -1.98
CA ILE A 78 3.09 -1.60 -1.56
C ILE A 78 2.09 -0.82 -2.41
N PHE A 79 1.16 -1.54 -3.04
CA PHE A 79 0.04 -0.95 -3.75
C PHE A 79 -1.27 -1.27 -3.03
N LEU A 80 -1.95 -0.22 -2.56
CA LEU A 80 -3.26 -0.29 -1.92
C LEU A 80 -4.34 0.03 -2.96
N SER A 81 -4.84 -1.01 -3.65
CA SER A 81 -5.95 -0.86 -4.60
C SER A 81 -7.31 -0.69 -3.89
N LEU A 82 -8.35 -0.40 -4.66
CA LEU A 82 -9.74 -0.35 -4.18
C LEU A 82 -10.25 -1.65 -3.57
N LYS A 83 -9.59 -2.80 -3.81
CA LYS A 83 -9.92 -4.08 -3.16
C LYS A 83 -9.90 -3.98 -1.63
N ARG A 84 -9.20 -3.00 -1.06
CA ARG A 84 -9.23 -2.74 0.39
C ARG A 84 -10.59 -2.28 0.90
N LEU A 85 -11.47 -1.77 0.04
CA LEU A 85 -12.79 -1.27 0.42
C LEU A 85 -13.88 -2.35 0.40
N VAL A 86 -13.52 -3.62 0.21
CA VAL A 86 -14.47 -4.73 0.33
C VAL A 86 -15.02 -4.78 1.77
N PRO A 87 -16.34 -4.73 1.96
CA PRO A 87 -16.96 -4.78 3.29
C PRO A 87 -16.65 -6.07 4.04
N MET A 88 -16.45 -5.97 5.35
CA MET A 88 -16.24 -7.16 6.19
C MET A 88 -17.45 -8.08 6.26
N ALA A 89 -18.66 -7.53 6.13
CA ALA A 89 -19.88 -8.32 6.04
C ALA A 89 -19.95 -9.24 4.80
N GLU A 90 -19.17 -8.96 3.74
CA GLU A 90 -19.16 -9.77 2.51
C GLU A 90 -18.13 -10.91 2.55
N GLU A 91 -17.31 -10.99 3.61
CA GLU A 91 -16.29 -12.02 3.74
C GLU A 91 -16.85 -13.28 4.40
N ALA A 92 -16.85 -14.38 3.65
CA ALA A 92 -17.40 -15.66 4.13
C ALA A 92 -16.62 -16.29 5.30
N LYS A 93 -15.33 -15.97 5.44
CA LYS A 93 -14.47 -16.49 6.52
C LYS A 93 -13.53 -15.39 7.01
N ILE A 94 -13.49 -15.24 8.32
CA ILE A 94 -12.65 -14.27 9.01
C ILE A 94 -11.78 -15.02 10.03
N ILE A 95 -10.49 -14.70 10.03
CA ILE A 95 -9.51 -15.16 11.02
C ILE A 95 -9.01 -13.92 11.75
N THR A 96 -9.04 -13.98 13.08
CA THR A 96 -8.59 -12.88 13.95
C THR A 96 -7.27 -13.20 14.62
N ASP A 97 -6.42 -12.19 14.79
CA ASP A 97 -5.14 -12.28 15.49
C ASP A 97 -4.78 -10.96 16.19
N ASP A 98 -4.60 -10.99 17.50
CA ASP A 98 -4.27 -9.82 18.31
C ASP A 98 -2.75 -9.63 18.48
N THR A 99 -1.92 -10.52 17.93
CA THR A 99 -0.47 -10.55 18.16
C THR A 99 0.36 -9.92 17.03
N LEU A 100 -0.28 -9.45 15.97
CA LEU A 100 0.42 -8.91 14.78
C LEU A 100 1.32 -7.71 15.10
N LEU A 101 0.84 -6.83 15.99
CA LEU A 101 1.54 -5.60 16.39
C LEU A 101 2.25 -5.79 17.72
N THR A 102 3.47 -5.25 17.82
CA THR A 102 4.16 -5.09 19.11
C THR A 102 3.40 -4.10 20.00
N PRO A 103 3.60 -4.11 21.34
CA PRO A 103 2.95 -3.14 22.23
C PRO A 103 3.20 -1.68 21.84
N GLU A 104 4.42 -1.36 21.38
CA GLU A 104 4.80 -0.03 20.93
C GLU A 104 4.07 0.36 19.64
N GLU A 105 4.02 -0.55 18.66
CA GLU A 105 3.26 -0.33 17.42
C GLU A 105 1.76 -0.22 17.68
N LEU A 106 1.22 -1.01 18.60
CA LEU A 106 -0.20 -0.93 18.97
C LEU A 106 -0.52 0.43 19.59
N SER A 107 0.34 0.95 20.48
CA SER A 107 0.18 2.29 21.05
C SER A 107 0.23 3.38 19.97
N GLU A 108 1.22 3.32 19.06
CA GLU A 108 1.34 4.25 17.94
C GLU A 108 0.14 4.14 16.99
N PHE A 109 -0.33 2.93 16.70
CA PHE A 109 -1.52 2.68 15.88
C PHE A 109 -2.76 3.37 16.44
N LYS A 110 -3.04 3.19 17.74
CA LYS A 110 -4.18 3.81 18.40
C LYS A 110 -4.14 5.33 18.32
N GLN A 111 -2.96 5.92 18.53
CA GLN A 111 -2.76 7.37 18.43
C GLN A 111 -3.00 7.89 17.01
N LEU A 112 -2.42 7.22 16.00
CA LEU A 112 -2.60 7.60 14.60
C LEU A 112 -4.05 7.46 14.15
N HIS A 113 -4.69 6.34 14.49
CA HIS A 113 -6.08 6.07 14.16
C HIS A 113 -6.99 7.19 14.66
N ASN A 114 -6.94 7.47 15.97
CA ASN A 114 -7.79 8.50 16.58
C ASN A 114 -7.45 9.90 16.10
N LYS A 115 -6.17 10.21 15.87
CA LYS A 115 -5.76 11.50 15.31
C LYS A 115 -6.29 11.72 13.90
N ILE A 116 -6.14 10.73 13.03
CA ILE A 116 -6.55 10.85 11.62
C ILE A 116 -8.07 10.88 11.51
N LEU A 117 -8.78 10.04 12.26
CA LEU A 117 -10.25 10.04 12.23
C LEU A 117 -10.88 11.12 13.10
N ILE A 118 -10.08 11.89 13.84
CA ILE A 118 -10.54 12.92 14.80
C ILE A 118 -11.56 12.34 15.78
N VAL A 119 -11.27 11.13 16.27
CA VAL A 119 -12.11 10.39 17.22
C VAL A 119 -11.53 10.56 18.62
N GLN A 120 -12.38 10.87 19.59
CA GLN A 120 -11.99 11.03 20.98
C GLN A 120 -12.14 9.75 21.80
N THR A 121 -12.94 8.78 21.33
CA THR A 121 -13.16 7.50 22.01
C THR A 121 -11.85 6.72 22.14
N PRO A 122 -11.42 6.38 23.36
CA PRO A 122 -10.24 5.56 23.57
C PRO A 122 -10.39 4.16 22.96
N ILE A 123 -9.33 3.69 22.29
CA ILE A 123 -9.27 2.33 21.74
C ILE A 123 -8.76 1.38 22.82
N SER A 124 -9.59 0.42 23.21
CA SER A 124 -9.26 -0.59 24.22
C SER A 124 -8.32 -1.65 23.64
N SER A 125 -8.66 -2.21 22.47
CA SER A 125 -7.83 -3.20 21.76
C SER A 125 -7.89 -3.00 20.24
N ALA A 126 -6.96 -3.63 19.53
CA ALA A 126 -7.00 -3.72 18.08
C ALA A 126 -6.75 -5.17 17.66
N THR A 127 -7.58 -5.66 16.75
CA THR A 127 -7.61 -7.05 16.30
C THR A 127 -7.29 -7.10 14.82
N THR A 128 -6.28 -7.87 14.43
CA THR A 128 -6.00 -8.11 13.01
C THR A 128 -7.09 -9.00 12.45
N ILE A 129 -7.57 -8.64 11.28
CA ILE A 129 -8.64 -9.35 10.59
C ILE A 129 -8.08 -9.81 9.24
N THR A 130 -8.04 -11.12 9.03
CA THR A 130 -7.62 -11.73 7.77
C THR A 130 -8.78 -12.49 7.14
N SER A 131 -9.01 -12.22 5.87
CA SER A 131 -10.04 -12.84 5.04
C SER A 131 -9.45 -13.19 3.66
N LYS A 132 -10.29 -13.72 2.76
CA LYS A 132 -9.84 -14.10 1.41
C LYS A 132 -9.38 -12.89 0.62
N ASN A 133 -10.08 -11.76 0.75
CA ASN A 133 -9.80 -10.57 -0.05
C ASN A 133 -9.04 -9.49 0.71
N LYS A 134 -8.87 -9.64 2.03
CA LYS A 134 -8.39 -8.54 2.86
C LYS A 134 -7.56 -9.02 4.04
N GLN A 135 -6.58 -8.19 4.38
CA GLN A 135 -5.90 -8.21 5.66
C GLN A 135 -5.96 -6.77 6.17
N SER A 136 -6.53 -6.61 7.36
CA SER A 136 -6.84 -5.32 7.98
C SER A 136 -6.67 -5.41 9.49
N ILE A 137 -6.98 -4.33 10.19
CA ILE A 137 -7.00 -4.25 11.64
C ILE A 137 -8.23 -3.46 12.08
N GLY A 138 -9.05 -4.06 12.93
CA GLY A 138 -10.22 -3.43 13.52
C GLY A 138 -9.93 -2.97 14.95
N VAL A 139 -10.60 -1.91 15.37
CA VAL A 139 -10.50 -1.33 16.72
C VAL A 139 -11.71 -1.71 17.55
N SER A 140 -11.47 -2.02 18.82
CA SER A 140 -12.52 -2.14 19.83
C SER A 140 -12.40 -0.99 20.82
N THR A 141 -13.52 -0.54 21.34
CA THR A 141 -13.65 0.51 22.34
C THR A 141 -14.58 0.02 23.47
N GLU A 142 -14.91 0.89 24.41
CA GLU A 142 -15.97 0.60 25.38
C GLU A 142 -17.39 0.63 24.78
N LEU A 143 -17.55 1.22 23.58
CA LEU A 143 -18.85 1.46 22.96
C LEU A 143 -19.19 0.49 21.82
N TYR A 144 -18.18 -0.04 21.15
CA TYR A 144 -18.32 -0.94 20.00
C TYR A 144 -17.04 -1.77 19.81
N ASP A 145 -17.18 -2.91 19.16
CA ASP A 145 -16.07 -3.81 18.84
C ASP A 145 -15.60 -3.69 17.39
N TRP A 146 -14.56 -4.46 17.05
CA TRP A 146 -14.01 -4.49 15.69
C TRP A 146 -15.02 -4.89 14.61
N ASN A 147 -16.10 -5.63 14.93
CA ASN A 147 -17.13 -6.03 13.96
C ASN A 147 -17.96 -4.83 13.49
N GLN A 148 -18.04 -3.78 14.31
CA GLN A 148 -18.85 -2.60 14.06
C GLN A 148 -18.04 -1.44 13.45
N ASN A 149 -16.79 -1.71 13.04
CA ASN A 149 -15.93 -0.70 12.43
C ASN A 149 -16.46 -0.23 11.08
N SER A 150 -16.42 1.08 10.85
CA SER A 150 -16.80 1.65 9.56
C SER A 150 -15.77 1.35 8.46
N MET A 151 -16.17 1.49 7.20
CA MET A 151 -15.24 1.33 6.08
C MET A 151 -14.10 2.37 6.10
N GLY A 152 -14.31 3.54 6.69
CA GLY A 152 -13.26 4.55 6.87
C GLY A 152 -12.20 4.10 7.89
N GLN A 153 -12.64 3.52 9.01
CA GLN A 153 -11.75 2.98 10.05
C GLN A 153 -10.89 1.84 9.52
N ASP A 154 -11.53 0.90 8.85
CA ASP A 154 -10.86 -0.25 8.29
C ASP A 154 -9.89 0.14 7.15
N ASN A 155 -10.31 1.04 6.24
CA ASN A 155 -9.44 1.55 5.17
C ASN A 155 -8.20 2.22 5.76
N LEU A 156 -8.39 3.08 6.77
CA LEU A 156 -7.29 3.73 7.47
C LEU A 156 -6.38 2.72 8.17
N GLY A 157 -6.95 1.71 8.84
CA GLY A 157 -6.20 0.66 9.50
C GLY A 157 -5.20 0.00 8.54
N LYS A 158 -5.66 -0.34 7.34
CA LYS A 158 -4.80 -0.91 6.30
C LYS A 158 -3.68 0.02 5.84
N ILE A 159 -3.96 1.34 5.71
CA ILE A 159 -2.94 2.33 5.35
C ILE A 159 -1.88 2.44 6.44
N ILE A 160 -2.28 2.48 7.72
CA ILE A 160 -1.33 2.52 8.85
C ILE A 160 -0.46 1.25 8.88
N LEU A 161 -1.06 0.07 8.68
CA LEU A 161 -0.30 -1.18 8.59
C LEU A 161 0.72 -1.15 7.43
N ALA A 162 0.40 -0.54 6.30
CA ALA A 162 1.35 -0.36 5.20
C ALA A 162 2.52 0.55 5.60
N LEU A 163 2.27 1.66 6.31
CA LEU A 163 3.34 2.52 6.84
C LEU A 163 4.23 1.79 7.84
N PHE A 164 3.64 1.00 8.75
CA PHE A 164 4.39 0.18 9.71
C PHE A 164 5.20 -0.92 9.04
N SER A 165 4.70 -1.48 7.93
CA SER A 165 5.45 -2.44 7.11
C SER A 165 6.78 -1.83 6.63
N PHE A 166 6.75 -0.61 6.11
CA PHE A 166 7.97 0.11 5.74
C PHE A 166 8.83 0.49 6.94
N LYS A 167 8.24 0.90 8.05
CA LYS A 167 8.97 1.17 9.31
C LYS A 167 9.76 -0.06 9.76
N ARG A 168 9.13 -1.25 9.78
CA ARG A 168 9.81 -2.51 10.10
C ARG A 168 10.96 -2.81 9.15
N LEU A 169 10.80 -2.58 7.84
CA LEU A 169 11.89 -2.75 6.87
C LEU A 169 13.05 -1.78 7.11
N HIS A 170 12.73 -0.50 7.31
CA HIS A 170 13.69 0.56 7.59
C HIS A 170 14.52 0.23 8.85
N ASP A 171 13.85 -0.12 9.94
CA ASP A 171 14.49 -0.36 11.23
C ASP A 171 15.28 -1.68 11.25
N LYS A 172 14.77 -2.73 10.59
CA LYS A 172 15.44 -4.05 10.53
C LYS A 172 16.62 -4.09 9.57
N TYR A 173 16.63 -3.26 8.52
CA TYR A 173 17.62 -3.29 7.45
C TYR A 173 18.26 -1.92 7.16
N PRO A 174 18.83 -1.22 8.15
CA PRO A 174 19.25 0.19 8.00
C PRO A 174 20.29 0.43 6.90
N GLN A 175 21.16 -0.54 6.61
CA GLN A 175 22.16 -0.41 5.54
C GLN A 175 21.61 -0.72 4.14
N GLN A 176 20.60 -1.61 4.05
CA GLN A 176 20.07 -2.10 2.77
C GLN A 176 18.83 -1.33 2.33
N TYR A 177 18.05 -0.80 3.27
CA TYR A 177 16.85 -0.05 2.98
C TYR A 177 17.21 1.32 2.42
N LYS A 178 16.85 1.56 1.15
CA LYS A 178 17.11 2.82 0.44
C LYS A 178 15.86 3.67 0.24
N GLY A 179 14.77 3.31 0.91
CA GLY A 179 13.44 3.87 0.69
C GLY A 179 12.47 2.85 0.10
N GLY A 180 11.27 3.31 -0.23
CA GLY A 180 10.21 2.46 -0.77
C GLY A 180 9.10 3.27 -1.43
N ILE A 181 8.18 2.55 -2.07
CA ILE A 181 7.07 3.15 -2.81
C ILE A 181 5.75 2.70 -2.19
N LEU A 182 4.94 3.64 -1.72
CA LEU A 182 3.56 3.38 -1.31
C LEU A 182 2.62 4.03 -2.32
N ALA A 183 1.91 3.21 -3.09
CA ALA A 183 0.89 3.67 -4.03
C ALA A 183 -0.51 3.40 -3.44
N ILE A 184 -1.36 4.43 -3.36
CA ILE A 184 -2.72 4.35 -2.79
C ILE A 184 -3.73 4.80 -3.83
N ASP A 185 -4.61 3.91 -4.25
CA ASP A 185 -5.67 4.23 -5.20
C ASP A 185 -6.87 4.86 -4.49
N GLU A 186 -7.38 6.00 -4.95
CA GLU A 186 -8.45 6.80 -4.32
C GLU A 186 -8.25 6.95 -2.80
N MET A 187 -7.23 7.69 -2.40
CA MET A 187 -6.89 7.86 -0.97
C MET A 187 -8.05 8.46 -0.16
N ASP A 188 -8.90 9.27 -0.79
CA ASP A 188 -10.07 9.90 -0.20
C ASP A 188 -11.27 8.97 -0.01
N ALA A 189 -11.26 7.79 -0.63
CA ALA A 189 -12.38 6.86 -0.54
C ALA A 189 -12.71 6.54 0.93
N THR A 190 -14.00 6.60 1.25
CA THR A 190 -14.58 6.33 2.58
C THR A 190 -14.14 7.26 3.72
N MET A 191 -13.32 8.27 3.43
CA MET A 191 -12.79 9.24 4.40
C MET A 191 -13.54 10.57 4.29
N TYR A 192 -13.92 11.16 5.42
CA TYR A 192 -14.50 12.50 5.41
C TYR A 192 -13.42 13.59 5.28
N PRO A 193 -13.75 14.82 4.83
CA PRO A 193 -12.76 15.80 4.40
C PRO A 193 -11.65 16.12 5.42
N ALA A 194 -11.96 16.32 6.70
CA ALA A 194 -10.93 16.66 7.68
C ALA A 194 -9.96 15.49 7.95
N SER A 195 -10.45 14.25 7.92
CA SER A 195 -9.59 13.06 8.00
C SER A 195 -8.65 12.92 6.83
N GLN A 196 -9.07 13.31 5.63
CA GLN A 196 -8.20 13.32 4.46
C GLN A 196 -7.00 14.26 4.67
N VAL A 197 -7.25 15.45 5.24
CA VAL A 197 -6.19 16.43 5.56
C VAL A 197 -5.24 15.88 6.63
N GLU A 198 -5.76 15.30 7.70
CA GLU A 198 -4.90 14.69 8.74
C GLU A 198 -4.12 13.49 8.22
N LEU A 199 -4.73 12.64 7.38
CA LEU A 199 -4.04 11.54 6.73
C LEU A 199 -2.89 12.06 5.86
N LEU A 200 -3.11 13.10 5.05
CA LEU A 200 -2.07 13.69 4.21
C LEU A 200 -0.87 14.19 5.04
N LYS A 201 -1.13 14.83 6.18
CA LYS A 201 -0.06 15.27 7.12
C LYS A 201 0.74 14.08 7.65
N ILE A 202 0.06 13.00 8.04
CA ILE A 202 0.72 11.78 8.50
C ILE A 202 1.54 11.14 7.37
N LEU A 203 0.98 10.99 6.17
CA LEU A 203 1.68 10.44 5.02
C LEU A 203 2.94 11.24 4.71
N ARG A 204 2.88 12.58 4.69
CA ARG A 204 4.06 13.46 4.52
C ARG A 204 5.14 13.21 5.59
N LYS A 205 4.72 13.07 6.86
CA LYS A 205 5.64 12.78 7.97
C LYS A 205 6.35 11.43 7.77
N TYR A 206 5.61 10.38 7.42
CA TYR A 206 6.19 9.06 7.17
C TYR A 206 7.03 9.01 5.89
N ALA A 207 6.63 9.74 4.84
CA ALA A 207 7.40 9.91 3.62
C ALA A 207 8.82 10.41 3.91
N SER A 208 8.93 11.49 4.67
CA SER A 208 10.23 12.03 5.08
C SER A 208 10.97 11.08 6.02
N LYS A 209 10.31 10.58 7.07
CA LYS A 209 10.95 9.74 8.10
C LYS A 209 11.50 8.42 7.55
N LEU A 210 10.82 7.82 6.58
CA LEU A 210 11.12 6.49 6.08
C LEU A 210 11.67 6.51 4.64
N ASN A 211 12.03 7.68 4.09
CA ASN A 211 12.41 7.83 2.69
C ASN A 211 11.41 7.15 1.72
N LEU A 212 10.11 7.36 1.94
CA LEU A 212 9.05 6.78 1.11
C LEU A 212 8.59 7.78 0.05
N GLN A 213 8.54 7.31 -1.18
CA GLN A 213 7.75 7.97 -2.22
C GLN A 213 6.31 7.48 -2.11
N ILE A 214 5.41 8.39 -1.76
CA ILE A 214 3.98 8.09 -1.64
C ILE A 214 3.26 8.67 -2.86
N LEU A 215 2.65 7.81 -3.65
CA LEU A 215 1.81 8.18 -4.79
C LEU A 215 0.37 7.86 -4.46
N PHE A 216 -0.56 8.76 -4.80
CA PHE A 216 -1.97 8.45 -4.65
C PHE A 216 -2.82 9.12 -5.72
N THR A 217 -3.95 8.51 -6.01
CA THR A 217 -5.02 9.12 -6.83
C THR A 217 -6.11 9.66 -5.89
N THR A 218 -6.79 10.72 -6.33
CA THR A 218 -7.90 11.30 -5.56
C THR A 218 -8.84 12.08 -6.47
N HIS A 219 -10.13 12.08 -6.12
CA HIS A 219 -11.12 12.99 -6.68
C HIS A 219 -11.53 14.10 -5.70
N SER A 220 -10.97 14.11 -4.49
CA SER A 220 -11.30 15.07 -3.45
C SER A 220 -10.74 16.45 -3.75
N MET A 221 -11.64 17.39 -4.01
CA MET A 221 -11.27 18.80 -4.15
C MET A 221 -10.67 19.38 -2.86
N SER A 222 -11.06 18.85 -1.70
CA SER A 222 -10.49 19.26 -0.41
C SER A 222 -9.00 18.92 -0.34
N LEU A 223 -8.60 17.73 -0.79
CA LEU A 223 -7.20 17.33 -0.85
C LEU A 223 -6.43 18.16 -1.88
N LEU A 224 -6.96 18.30 -3.10
CA LEU A 224 -6.31 19.04 -4.18
C LEU A 224 -6.00 20.49 -3.81
N LYS A 225 -6.79 21.11 -2.93
CA LYS A 225 -6.57 22.47 -2.44
C LYS A 225 -5.49 22.60 -1.36
N VAL A 226 -5.18 21.52 -0.65
CA VAL A 226 -4.22 21.53 0.48
C VAL A 226 -2.92 20.75 0.20
N MET A 227 -2.87 20.07 -0.95
CA MET A 227 -1.65 19.48 -1.50
C MET A 227 -0.66 20.58 -1.85
#